data_AF-A0A966S9I0-F1
#
_entry.id   AF-A0A966S9I0-F1
#
_cell.length_a   1.000
_cell.length_b   1.000
_cell.length_c   1.000
_cell.angle_alpha   90.00
_cell.angle_beta   90.00
_cell.angle_gamma   90.00
#
_symmetry.space_group_name_H-M   'P 1'
#
loop_
_entity.id
_entity.type
_entity.pdbx_description
1 polymer ?
#
loop_
_entity_poly.entity_id
_entity_poly.type
_entity_poly.pdbx_seq_one_letter_code
_entity_poly.pdbx_strand_id
1 'polypeptide(L)'
;NLLIRDFSDEQSPFFFYTPSHQTDVIVRKKEVYDGAVPSGNSVMAGVLHRLSLLLDRPDWDQKSQQMVKIVGNAIKRYPTSFGNWACTLQELTLGTNEITLMGQQADCLLLELLQSYIPHRVLMSSVRTDDRFPMLRDKTTDSLSSIWLCRNFTCQPPVSTIAYLLRLIEQEHGNKS
;
A
#
# COMPACT_ATOMS: atom_id res chain seq x y z
N ASN A 1 -10.87 -7.11 -12.52
CA ASN A 1 -11.04 -5.71 -13.01
C ASN A 1 -12.48 -5.17 -12.93
N LEU A 2 -13.33 -5.64 -12.02
CA LEU A 2 -14.73 -5.16 -11.90
C LEU A 2 -14.80 -3.69 -11.45
N LEU A 3 -14.01 -3.32 -10.43
CA LEU A 3 -14.03 -1.98 -9.87
C LEU A 3 -13.67 -0.89 -10.89
N ILE A 4 -12.60 -1.08 -11.66
CA ILE A 4 -12.21 -0.14 -12.71
C ILE A 4 -13.30 -0.06 -13.78
N ARG A 5 -13.80 -1.20 -14.26
CA ARG A 5 -14.81 -1.24 -15.33
C ARG A 5 -16.11 -0.54 -14.91
N ASP A 6 -16.60 -0.82 -13.71
CA ASP A 6 -17.95 -0.42 -13.33
C ASP A 6 -17.98 0.93 -12.61
N PHE A 7 -16.88 1.34 -11.95
CA PHE A 7 -16.87 2.52 -11.07
C PHE A 7 -15.92 3.63 -11.51
N SER A 8 -15.01 3.41 -12.47
CA SER A 8 -14.09 4.48 -12.87
C SER A 8 -14.80 5.64 -13.56
N ASP A 9 -14.25 6.83 -13.37
CA ASP A 9 -14.53 7.98 -14.21
C ASP A 9 -13.42 8.16 -15.25
N GLU A 10 -13.79 8.43 -16.49
CA GLU A 10 -12.83 8.67 -17.58
C GLU A 10 -12.28 10.10 -17.56
N GLN A 11 -12.98 11.04 -16.90
CA GLN A 11 -12.62 12.45 -16.87
C GLN A 11 -11.76 12.83 -15.65
N SER A 12 -11.60 11.94 -14.68
CA SER A 12 -10.86 12.19 -13.43
C SER A 12 -10.29 10.88 -12.87
N PRO A 13 -9.27 10.93 -11.99
CA PRO A 13 -8.72 9.69 -11.42
C PRO A 13 -9.63 9.07 -10.33
N PHE A 14 -10.84 9.59 -10.13
CA PHE A 14 -11.75 9.11 -9.10
C PHE A 14 -12.68 8.00 -9.58
N PHE A 15 -13.36 7.42 -8.62
CA PHE A 15 -14.40 6.41 -8.78
C PHE A 15 -15.74 6.99 -8.32
N PHE A 16 -16.79 6.59 -9.01
CA PHE A 16 -18.16 6.81 -8.61
C PHE A 16 -18.54 5.90 -7.44
N TYR A 17 -19.54 6.31 -6.66
CA TYR A 17 -20.08 5.52 -5.55
C TYR A 17 -20.94 4.34 -6.04
N THR A 18 -21.64 4.51 -7.17
CA THR A 18 -22.50 3.49 -7.78
C THR A 18 -21.89 2.94 -9.07
N PRO A 19 -22.17 1.68 -9.45
CA PRO A 19 -21.68 1.11 -10.70
C PRO A 19 -22.37 1.74 -11.92
N SER A 20 -21.72 1.64 -13.08
CA SER A 20 -22.16 2.25 -14.34
C SER A 20 -23.48 1.70 -14.88
N HIS A 21 -23.84 0.48 -14.51
CA HIS A 21 -25.08 -0.19 -14.93
C HIS A 21 -26.26 0.04 -13.97
N GLN A 22 -26.09 0.84 -12.91
CA GLN A 22 -27.17 1.18 -12.00
C GLN A 22 -28.08 2.25 -12.64
N THR A 23 -29.36 1.91 -12.86
CA THR A 23 -30.31 2.73 -13.64
C THR A 23 -31.29 3.55 -12.79
N ASP A 24 -31.36 3.30 -11.48
CA ASP A 24 -32.28 3.97 -10.53
C ASP A 24 -31.71 5.27 -9.93
N VAL A 25 -30.52 5.70 -10.38
CA VAL A 25 -29.85 6.91 -9.92
C VAL A 25 -29.65 7.90 -11.06
N ILE A 26 -30.14 9.14 -10.87
CA ILE A 26 -30.10 10.19 -11.90
C ILE A 26 -28.65 10.69 -12.13
N VAL A 27 -27.86 10.83 -11.07
CA VAL A 27 -26.46 11.29 -11.13
C VAL A 27 -25.58 10.46 -10.22
N ARG A 28 -24.52 9.86 -10.79
CA ARG A 28 -23.52 9.10 -10.03
C ARG A 28 -22.61 10.06 -9.28
N LYS A 29 -22.61 9.97 -7.95
CA LYS A 29 -21.78 10.81 -7.08
C LYS A 29 -20.36 10.24 -6.96
N LYS A 30 -19.40 11.13 -6.71
CA LYS A 30 -18.04 10.78 -6.25
C LYS A 30 -17.89 11.32 -4.84
N GLU A 31 -17.47 10.48 -3.93
CA GLU A 31 -17.24 10.86 -2.54
C GLU A 31 -15.75 10.97 -2.29
N VAL A 32 -15.31 12.14 -1.82
CA VAL A 32 -13.90 12.42 -1.47
C VAL A 32 -13.74 12.90 -0.03
N TYR A 33 -14.82 13.29 0.64
CA TYR A 33 -14.81 13.76 2.02
C TYR A 33 -14.84 12.55 2.97
N ASP A 34 -13.85 12.44 3.86
CA ASP A 34 -13.87 11.42 4.91
C ASP A 34 -14.76 11.93 6.04
N GLY A 35 -15.97 11.35 6.15
CA GLY A 35 -16.93 11.68 7.20
C GLY A 35 -16.73 10.84 8.45
N ALA A 36 -17.83 10.34 9.04
CA ALA A 36 -17.74 9.34 10.10
C ALA A 36 -17.08 8.03 9.62
N VAL A 37 -17.13 7.77 8.31
CA VAL A 37 -16.43 6.68 7.63
C VAL A 37 -15.55 7.24 6.51
N PRO A 38 -14.45 6.56 6.16
CA PRO A 38 -13.63 6.95 5.01
C PRO A 38 -14.45 6.96 3.71
N SER A 39 -14.18 7.94 2.84
CA SER A 39 -14.76 7.94 1.50
C SER A 39 -14.23 6.79 0.65
N GLY A 40 -15.07 6.28 -0.26
CA GLY A 40 -14.64 5.22 -1.18
C GLY A 40 -13.38 5.59 -1.97
N ASN A 41 -13.24 6.86 -2.37
CA ASN A 41 -12.04 7.30 -3.08
C ASN A 41 -10.80 7.37 -2.21
N SER A 42 -10.91 7.77 -0.93
CA SER A 42 -9.74 7.79 -0.05
C SER A 42 -9.22 6.37 0.19
N VAL A 43 -10.12 5.42 0.41
CA VAL A 43 -9.76 3.99 0.54
C VAL A 43 -9.13 3.50 -0.75
N MET A 44 -9.72 3.80 -1.89
CA MET A 44 -9.20 3.36 -3.19
C MET A 44 -7.82 3.91 -3.52
N ALA A 45 -7.49 5.14 -3.10
CA ALA A 45 -6.15 5.67 -3.29
C ALA A 45 -5.09 4.81 -2.57
N GLY A 46 -5.31 4.47 -1.30
CA GLY A 46 -4.42 3.58 -0.55
C GLY A 46 -4.35 2.17 -1.14
N VAL A 47 -5.49 1.61 -1.55
CA VAL A 47 -5.56 0.29 -2.19
C VAL A 47 -4.76 0.26 -3.49
N LEU A 48 -4.92 1.26 -4.37
CA LEU A 48 -4.21 1.34 -5.63
C LEU A 48 -2.70 1.44 -5.41
N HIS A 49 -2.26 2.26 -4.45
CA HIS A 49 -0.84 2.36 -4.10
C HIS A 49 -0.29 1.01 -3.63
N ARG A 50 -0.91 0.36 -2.65
CA ARG A 50 -0.39 -0.92 -2.13
C ARG A 50 -0.43 -2.05 -3.14
N LEU A 51 -1.50 -2.14 -3.93
CA LEU A 51 -1.59 -3.15 -4.99
C LEU A 51 -0.61 -2.88 -6.13
N SER A 52 -0.23 -1.63 -6.38
CA SER A 52 0.81 -1.32 -7.36
C SER A 52 2.15 -1.98 -7.01
N LEU A 53 2.50 -2.02 -5.72
CA LEU A 53 3.72 -2.66 -5.21
C LEU A 53 3.60 -4.19 -5.27
N LEU A 54 2.46 -4.72 -4.84
CA LEU A 54 2.21 -6.16 -4.79
C LEU A 54 2.08 -6.82 -6.16
N LEU A 55 1.68 -6.06 -7.19
CA LEU A 55 1.33 -6.59 -8.52
C LEU A 55 2.11 -5.95 -9.67
N ASP A 56 3.08 -5.06 -9.38
CA ASP A 56 3.90 -4.37 -10.39
C ASP A 56 3.03 -3.59 -11.39
N ARG A 57 2.16 -2.73 -10.83
CA ARG A 57 1.18 -1.92 -11.55
C ARG A 57 1.47 -0.42 -11.40
N PRO A 58 2.50 0.11 -12.09
CA PRO A 58 2.87 1.52 -11.98
C PRO A 58 1.75 2.47 -12.39
N ASP A 59 0.83 2.04 -13.26
CA ASP A 59 -0.35 2.81 -13.63
C ASP A 59 -1.32 3.01 -12.45
N TRP A 60 -1.39 2.06 -11.51
CA TRP A 60 -2.20 2.18 -10.30
C TRP A 60 -1.55 3.11 -9.28
N ASP A 61 -0.23 3.06 -9.15
CA ASP A 61 0.51 3.98 -8.31
C ASP A 61 0.33 5.43 -8.78
N GLN A 62 0.53 5.67 -10.08
CA GLN A 62 0.31 6.97 -10.71
C GLN A 62 -1.11 7.49 -10.47
N LYS A 63 -2.11 6.62 -10.59
CA LYS A 63 -3.51 6.99 -10.32
C LYS A 63 -3.71 7.39 -8.85
N SER A 64 -3.15 6.63 -7.90
CA SER A 64 -3.21 6.96 -6.47
C SER A 64 -2.58 8.33 -6.18
N GLN A 65 -1.37 8.57 -6.70
CA GLN A 65 -0.68 9.85 -6.54
C GLN A 65 -1.49 11.02 -7.11
N GLN A 66 -2.13 10.84 -8.27
CA GLN A 66 -3.01 11.85 -8.86
C GLN A 66 -4.24 12.14 -7.99
N MET A 67 -4.90 11.11 -7.46
CA MET A 67 -6.03 11.26 -6.54
C MET A 67 -5.64 12.08 -5.31
N VAL A 68 -4.53 11.72 -4.66
CA VAL A 68 -4.01 12.44 -3.48
C VAL A 68 -3.63 13.88 -3.83
N LYS A 69 -2.98 14.11 -4.98
CA LYS A 69 -2.60 15.45 -5.43
C LYS A 69 -3.79 16.39 -5.59
N ILE A 70 -4.91 15.92 -6.16
CA ILE A 70 -6.12 16.72 -6.35
C ILE A 70 -6.73 17.12 -4.99
N VAL A 71 -6.74 16.20 -4.01
CA VAL A 71 -7.33 16.42 -2.69
C VAL A 71 -6.35 17.15 -1.73
N GLY A 72 -5.08 17.28 -2.09
CA GLY A 72 -4.00 17.75 -1.22
C GLY A 72 -4.23 19.09 -0.51
N ASN A 73 -4.84 20.07 -1.19
CA ASN A 73 -5.18 21.35 -0.55
C ASN A 73 -6.26 21.19 0.53
N ALA A 74 -7.22 20.28 0.33
CA ALA A 74 -8.25 19.98 1.32
C ALA A 74 -7.66 19.25 2.53
N ILE A 75 -6.73 18.31 2.32
CA ILE A 75 -5.98 17.63 3.39
C ILE A 75 -5.27 18.66 4.28
N LYS A 76 -4.57 19.62 3.67
CA LYS A 76 -3.84 20.67 4.42
C LYS A 76 -4.76 21.56 5.24
N ARG A 77 -5.93 21.91 4.70
CA ARG A 77 -6.86 22.85 5.33
C ARG A 77 -7.74 22.19 6.39
N TYR A 78 -8.10 20.91 6.19
CA TYR A 78 -9.03 20.16 7.02
C TYR A 78 -8.54 18.72 7.26
N PRO A 79 -7.37 18.52 7.90
CA PRO A 79 -6.76 17.19 8.00
C PRO A 79 -7.64 16.16 8.71
N THR A 80 -8.45 16.59 9.68
CA THR A 80 -9.38 15.71 10.42
C THR A 80 -10.56 15.23 9.57
N SER A 81 -10.94 15.98 8.53
CA SER A 81 -12.00 15.63 7.56
C SER A 81 -11.50 14.84 6.35
N PHE A 82 -10.19 14.61 6.27
CA PHE A 82 -9.52 13.90 5.18
C PHE A 82 -8.47 12.95 5.76
N GLY A 83 -8.77 12.33 6.89
CA GLY A 83 -7.81 11.55 7.67
C GLY A 83 -7.24 10.35 6.91
N ASN A 84 -8.07 9.63 6.14
CA ASN A 84 -7.59 8.48 5.38
C ASN A 84 -6.76 8.90 4.16
N TRP A 85 -7.11 10.03 3.54
CA TRP A 85 -6.25 10.68 2.55
C TRP A 85 -4.91 11.11 3.16
N ALA A 86 -4.91 11.67 4.37
CA ALA A 86 -3.69 12.09 5.06
C ALA A 86 -2.77 10.89 5.36
N CYS A 87 -3.32 9.75 5.76
CA CYS A 87 -2.57 8.50 5.91
C CYS A 87 -1.92 8.07 4.58
N THR A 88 -2.69 8.09 3.49
CA THR A 88 -2.17 7.72 2.16
C THR A 88 -1.10 8.71 1.68
N LEU A 89 -1.30 10.01 1.89
CA LEU A 89 -0.30 11.03 1.59
C LEU A 89 0.99 10.81 2.40
N GLN A 90 0.86 10.44 3.67
CA GLN A 90 2.01 10.15 4.52
C GLN A 90 2.75 8.89 4.03
N GLU A 91 2.04 7.83 3.66
CA GLU A 91 2.61 6.61 3.06
C GLU A 91 3.40 6.94 1.79
N LEU A 92 2.80 7.69 0.86
CA LEU A 92 3.46 8.14 -0.38
C LEU A 92 4.69 9.02 -0.13
N THR A 93 4.70 9.78 0.97
CA THR A 93 5.80 10.71 1.30
C THR A 93 6.96 10.01 2.00
N LEU A 94 6.65 9.17 2.99
CA LEU A 94 7.67 8.46 3.79
C LEU A 94 8.20 7.20 3.06
N GLY A 95 7.40 6.66 2.14
CA GLY A 95 7.63 5.41 1.45
C GLY A 95 7.03 4.22 2.19
N THR A 96 6.88 3.13 1.46
CA THR A 96 6.28 1.88 1.96
C THR A 96 7.36 0.86 2.25
N ASN A 97 7.32 0.26 3.42
CA ASN A 97 8.12 -0.89 3.82
C ASN A 97 7.58 -2.13 3.11
N GLU A 98 8.29 -2.61 2.09
CA GLU A 98 7.99 -3.84 1.37
C GLU A 98 8.71 -4.99 2.07
N ILE A 99 8.00 -5.78 2.87
CA ILE A 99 8.62 -6.83 3.70
C ILE A 99 8.26 -8.21 3.13
N THR A 100 9.30 -8.96 2.78
CA THR A 100 9.15 -10.35 2.31
C THR A 100 9.73 -11.32 3.33
N LEU A 101 8.96 -12.33 3.71
CA LEU A 101 9.36 -13.42 4.58
C LEU A 101 9.53 -14.69 3.73
N MET A 102 10.73 -15.27 3.75
CA MET A 102 11.08 -16.43 2.94
C MET A 102 11.45 -17.62 3.82
N GLY A 103 11.12 -18.84 3.38
CA GLY A 103 11.61 -20.10 3.96
C GLY A 103 10.57 -20.95 4.68
N GLN A 104 10.98 -22.13 5.14
CA GLN A 104 10.08 -23.10 5.79
C GLN A 104 9.44 -22.58 7.08
N GLN A 105 10.09 -21.61 7.75
CA GLN A 105 9.60 -20.97 8.97
C GLN A 105 9.11 -19.53 8.73
N ALA A 106 8.84 -19.13 7.47
CA ALA A 106 8.34 -17.79 7.15
C ALA A 106 7.02 -17.47 7.87
N ASP A 107 6.14 -18.46 8.02
CA ASP A 107 4.85 -18.28 8.72
C ASP A 107 5.03 -18.02 10.22
N CYS A 108 6.05 -18.63 10.85
CA CYS A 108 6.40 -18.34 12.24
C CYS A 108 6.85 -16.88 12.40
N LEU A 109 7.72 -16.41 11.50
CA LEU A 109 8.14 -15.01 11.46
C LEU A 109 6.97 -14.07 11.17
N LEU A 110 6.03 -14.47 10.31
CA LEU A 110 4.85 -13.66 10.00
C LEU A 110 4.00 -13.44 11.25
N LEU A 111 3.73 -14.50 12.02
CA LEU A 111 2.97 -14.40 13.27
C LEU A 111 3.67 -13.51 14.30
N GLU A 112 5.00 -13.57 14.40
CA GLU A 112 5.78 -12.67 15.25
C GLU A 112 5.73 -11.22 14.76
N LEU A 113 5.91 -10.99 13.45
CA LEU A 113 5.87 -9.67 12.81
C LEU A 113 4.51 -8.99 13.00
N LEU A 114 3.42 -9.75 12.93
CA LEU A 114 2.07 -9.22 13.08
C LEU A 114 1.77 -8.70 14.50
N GLN A 115 2.57 -9.07 15.50
CA GLN A 115 2.50 -8.50 16.86
C GLN A 115 3.13 -7.10 16.94
N SER A 116 3.93 -6.73 15.93
CA SER A 116 4.58 -5.43 15.85
C SER A 116 3.82 -4.49 14.91
N TYR A 117 3.58 -3.27 15.38
CA TYR A 117 3.08 -2.20 14.52
C TYR A 117 4.22 -1.65 13.66
N ILE A 118 4.07 -1.77 12.35
CA ILE A 118 4.98 -1.15 11.38
C ILE A 118 4.11 -0.27 10.46
N PRO A 119 4.32 1.05 10.45
CA PRO A 119 3.57 1.94 9.58
C PRO A 119 3.93 1.68 8.11
N HIS A 120 2.98 1.96 7.21
CA HIS A 120 3.22 1.99 5.76
C HIS A 120 3.90 0.71 5.27
N ARG A 121 3.21 -0.43 5.37
CA ARG A 121 3.79 -1.74 5.01
C ARG A 121 2.93 -2.52 4.04
N VAL A 122 3.60 -3.27 3.18
CA VAL A 122 3.04 -4.42 2.46
C VAL A 122 3.87 -5.65 2.80
N LEU A 123 3.20 -6.80 2.94
CA LEU A 123 3.81 -8.04 3.39
C LEU A 123 3.59 -9.15 2.35
N MET A 124 4.60 -9.98 2.15
CA MET A 124 4.46 -11.25 1.44
C MET A 124 5.25 -12.35 2.15
N SER A 125 4.64 -13.52 2.34
CA SER A 125 5.29 -14.69 2.94
C SER A 125 5.27 -15.83 1.92
N SER A 126 6.39 -16.53 1.76
CA SER A 126 6.47 -17.71 0.91
C SER A 126 7.60 -18.65 1.35
N VAL A 127 7.40 -19.95 1.15
CA VAL A 127 8.47 -20.94 1.37
C VAL A 127 9.56 -20.83 0.30
N ARG A 128 9.19 -20.42 -0.92
CA ARG A 128 10.06 -20.40 -2.09
C ARG A 128 9.85 -19.16 -2.95
N THR A 129 10.84 -18.84 -3.78
CA THR A 129 10.76 -17.79 -4.80
C THR A 129 9.61 -18.08 -5.76
N ASP A 130 8.93 -17.02 -6.20
CA ASP A 130 7.87 -17.10 -7.21
C ASP A 130 7.85 -15.80 -8.02
N ASP A 131 8.40 -15.84 -9.23
CA ASP A 131 8.62 -14.64 -10.05
C ASP A 131 7.32 -13.99 -10.54
N ARG A 132 6.18 -14.68 -10.39
CA ARG A 132 4.86 -14.11 -10.65
C ARG A 132 4.52 -12.99 -9.67
N PHE A 133 5.14 -12.99 -8.48
CA PHE A 133 4.95 -11.97 -7.47
C PHE A 133 6.21 -11.09 -7.34
N PRO A 134 6.11 -9.79 -7.64
CA PRO A 134 7.25 -8.86 -7.61
C PRO A 134 8.02 -8.88 -6.29
N MET A 135 7.31 -8.96 -5.17
CA MET A 135 7.92 -9.00 -3.84
C MET A 135 8.71 -10.29 -3.57
N LEU A 136 8.52 -11.36 -4.34
CA LEU A 136 9.23 -12.64 -4.20
C LEU A 136 10.38 -12.80 -5.22
N ARG A 137 10.39 -12.03 -6.32
CA ARG A 137 11.43 -12.11 -7.36
C ARG A 137 12.83 -11.97 -6.76
N ASP A 138 13.73 -12.82 -7.22
CA ASP A 138 15.16 -12.87 -6.88
C ASP A 138 15.47 -12.99 -5.38
N LYS A 139 14.48 -13.39 -4.56
CA LYS A 139 14.67 -13.60 -3.12
C LYS A 139 14.71 -15.08 -2.85
N THR A 140 15.85 -15.52 -2.31
CA THR A 140 16.09 -16.91 -1.89
C THR A 140 16.43 -16.94 -0.41
N THR A 141 16.48 -18.16 0.14
CA THR A 141 16.88 -18.38 1.53
C THR A 141 17.58 -19.73 1.63
N ASP A 142 18.81 -19.72 2.15
CA ASP A 142 19.56 -20.95 2.45
C ASP A 142 19.34 -21.41 3.91
N SER A 143 18.59 -20.61 4.69
CA SER A 143 18.21 -20.86 6.08
C SER A 143 16.73 -21.25 6.21
N LEU A 144 16.34 -21.67 7.42
CA LEU A 144 14.94 -21.95 7.78
C LEU A 144 14.02 -20.76 7.51
N SER A 145 14.54 -19.54 7.65
CA SER A 145 13.84 -18.32 7.26
C SER A 145 14.78 -17.13 7.00
N SER A 146 14.32 -16.19 6.19
CA SER A 146 14.93 -14.87 5.98
C SER A 146 13.87 -13.79 5.76
N ILE A 147 14.25 -12.55 6.07
CA ILE A 147 13.40 -11.37 6.01
C ILE A 147 14.08 -10.36 5.09
N TRP A 148 13.39 -9.94 4.04
CA TRP A 148 13.84 -8.92 3.12
C TRP A 148 13.05 -7.64 3.38
N LEU A 149 13.75 -6.52 3.50
CA LEU A 149 13.17 -5.19 3.55
C LEU A 149 13.54 -4.46 2.26
N CYS A 150 12.54 -4.07 1.50
CA CYS A 150 12.70 -3.27 0.30
C CYS A 150 11.92 -1.97 0.40
N ARG A 151 12.34 -0.97 -0.35
CA ARG A 151 11.61 0.26 -0.62
C ARG A 151 11.88 0.67 -2.07
N ASN A 152 10.83 0.99 -2.82
CA ASN A 152 10.94 1.46 -4.21
C ASN A 152 11.82 0.53 -5.05
N PHE A 153 11.55 -0.78 -4.99
CA PHE A 153 12.29 -1.82 -5.74
C PHE A 153 13.77 -1.98 -5.37
N THR A 154 14.25 -1.35 -4.30
CA THR A 154 15.61 -1.55 -3.77
C THR A 154 15.54 -2.28 -2.45
N CYS A 155 16.28 -3.37 -2.31
CA CYS A 155 16.26 -4.22 -1.11
C CYS A 155 17.57 -4.10 -0.32
N GLN A 156 17.45 -4.13 1.01
CA GLN A 156 18.58 -4.34 1.92
C GLN A 156 19.00 -5.83 1.92
N PRO A 157 20.21 -6.16 2.40
CA PRO A 157 20.58 -7.54 2.68
C PRO A 157 19.57 -8.21 3.63
N PRO A 158 19.25 -9.50 3.43
CA PRO A 158 18.25 -10.18 4.25
C PRO A 158 18.71 -10.35 5.69
N VAL A 159 17.74 -10.35 6.61
CA VAL A 159 17.95 -10.49 8.05
C VAL A 159 17.17 -11.67 8.59
N SER A 160 17.55 -12.18 9.76
CA SER A 160 16.97 -13.44 10.30
C SER A 160 16.00 -13.24 11.46
N THR A 161 15.84 -12.02 11.98
CA THR A 161 14.98 -11.76 13.16
C THR A 161 14.13 -10.51 12.99
N ILE A 162 12.92 -10.53 13.58
CA ILE A 162 12.01 -9.38 13.59
C ILE A 162 12.64 -8.19 14.32
N ALA A 163 13.32 -8.43 15.44
CA ALA A 163 14.01 -7.37 16.18
C ALA A 163 15.03 -6.62 15.32
N TYR A 164 15.77 -7.31 14.45
CA TYR A 164 16.73 -6.65 13.55
C TYR A 164 16.02 -5.90 12.41
N LEU A 165 14.95 -6.48 11.83
CA LEU A 165 14.10 -5.79 10.86
C LEU A 165 13.58 -4.44 11.42
N LEU A 166 13.05 -4.44 12.65
CA LEU A 166 12.51 -3.23 13.29
C LEU A 166 13.59 -2.15 13.45
N ARG A 167 14.81 -2.53 13.85
CA ARG A 167 15.95 -1.59 13.94
C ARG A 167 16.31 -0.99 12.58
N LEU A 168 16.29 -1.78 11.51
CA LEU A 168 16.53 -1.25 10.15
C LEU A 168 15.48 -0.21 9.76
N ILE A 169 14.21 -0.48 10.04
CA ILE A 169 13.11 0.44 9.75
C ILE A 169 13.25 1.75 10.55
N GLU A 170 13.66 1.69 11.81
CA GLU A 170 13.89 2.86 12.66
C GLU A 170 15.07 3.73 12.15
N GLN A 171 16.18 3.10 11.78
CA GLN A 171 17.38 3.79 11.28
C GLN A 171 17.12 4.53 9.97
N GLU A 172 16.34 3.95 9.06
CA GLU A 172 15.97 4.61 7.81
C GLU A 172 15.05 5.83 8.01
N HIS A 173 14.21 5.83 9.04
CA HIS A 173 13.37 7.00 9.37
C HIS A 173 14.17 8.11 10.07
N GLY A 174 15.11 7.76 10.94
CA GLY A 174 15.97 8.74 11.63
C GLY A 174 16.89 9.52 10.69
N ASN A 175 17.32 8.92 9.58
CA ASN A 175 18.19 9.57 8.58
C ASN A 175 17.48 10.54 7.63
N LYS A 176 16.15 10.67 7.70
CA LYS A 176 15.35 11.58 6.85
C LYS A 176 14.80 12.81 7.60
N SER A 177 15.17 12.99 8.87
CA SER A 177 14.81 14.16 9.71
C SER A 177 16.01 15.10 9.84
#